data_AF-A0AAW3FRM8-F1
#
_entry.id   AF-A0AAW3FRM8-F1
#
_cell.length_a   1.000
_cell.length_b   1.000
_cell.length_c   1.000
_cell.angle_alpha   90.00
_cell.angle_beta   90.00
_cell.angle_gamma   90.00
#
_symmetry.space_group_name_H-M   'P 1'
#
loop_
_entity.id
_entity.type
_entity.pdbx_description
1 polymer ?
#
loop_
_entity_poly.entity_id
_entity_poly.type
_entity_poly.pdbx_seq_one_letter_code
_entity_poly.pdbx_strand_id
1 'polypeptide(L)'
;MTVSKKSIIGVIIGIVVIVIAIIALKPRGLQGTYTSTSEELGTDTIVFDGKNYKETVVKTVDVLGHKKTYRDKYSGTFNVEDNEVTFEGKTANGATAKLSKDKKVLSIQNGQQLMKKE
;
A
#
# COMPACT_ATOMS: atom_id res chain seq x y z
N MET A 1 -12.94 2.45 51.18
CA MET A 1 -11.85 2.87 50.28
C MET A 1 -12.34 4.02 49.43
N THR A 2 -12.00 5.26 49.80
CA THR A 2 -12.37 6.47 49.06
C THR A 2 -11.35 6.67 47.95
N VAL A 3 -11.70 6.25 46.73
CA VAL A 3 -10.86 6.51 45.55
C VAL A 3 -10.86 8.03 45.32
N SER A 4 -9.72 8.66 45.61
CA SER A 4 -9.52 10.11 45.44
C SER A 4 -9.79 10.50 43.98
N LYS A 5 -10.60 11.54 43.76
CA LYS A 5 -10.91 12.10 42.43
C LYS A 5 -9.65 12.41 41.59
N LYS A 6 -8.51 12.64 42.24
CA LYS A 6 -7.21 12.87 41.60
C LYS A 6 -6.62 11.60 40.93
N SER A 7 -6.89 10.41 41.48
CA SER A 7 -6.44 9.15 40.87
C SER A 7 -7.21 8.79 39.60
N ILE A 8 -8.49 9.16 39.53
CA ILE A 8 -9.34 8.88 38.36
C ILE A 8 -8.87 9.67 37.13
N ILE A 9 -8.47 10.94 37.33
CA ILE A 9 -8.01 11.83 36.25
C ILE A 9 -6.69 11.33 35.64
N GLY A 10 -5.75 10.84 36.46
CA GLY A 10 -4.49 10.29 35.98
C GLY A 10 -4.65 9.05 35.10
N VAL A 11 -5.62 8.18 35.45
CA VAL A 11 -5.93 6.98 34.66
C VAL A 11 -6.57 7.34 33.31
N ILE A 12 -7.47 8.33 33.29
CA ILE A 12 -8.14 8.75 32.04
C ILE A 12 -7.12 9.36 31.07
N ILE A 13 -6.21 10.22 31.54
CA ILE A 13 -5.18 10.85 30.70
C ILE A 13 -4.23 9.78 30.12
N GLY A 14 -3.81 8.80 30.93
CA GLY A 14 -2.95 7.71 30.47
C GLY A 14 -3.58 6.86 29.36
N ILE A 15 -4.87 6.53 29.49
CA ILE A 15 -5.60 5.74 28.48
C ILE A 15 -5.74 6.52 27.17
N VAL A 16 -6.05 7.83 27.24
CA VAL A 16 -6.20 8.67 26.05
C VAL A 16 -4.87 8.79 25.27
N VAL A 17 -3.74 8.94 25.96
CA VAL A 17 -2.41 9.01 25.32
C VAL A 17 -2.05 7.69 24.64
N ILE A 18 -2.34 6.55 25.26
CA ILE A 18 -2.11 5.22 24.68
C ILE A 18 -2.97 5.01 23.43
N VAL A 19 -4.25 5.40 23.48
CA VAL A 19 -5.16 5.30 22.33
C VAL A 19 -4.71 6.20 21.17
N ILE A 20 -4.27 7.43 21.46
CA ILE A 20 -3.73 8.34 20.42
C ILE A 20 -2.43 7.79 19.84
N ALA A 21 -1.55 7.22 20.66
CA ALA A 21 -0.32 6.58 20.19
C ALA A 21 -0.61 5.38 19.27
N ILE A 22 -1.61 4.54 19.62
CA ILE A 22 -2.04 3.42 18.77
C ILE A 22 -2.68 3.90 17.46
N ILE A 23 -3.44 5.00 17.50
CA ILE A 23 -4.05 5.60 16.30
C ILE A 23 -3.00 6.30 15.42
N ALA A 24 -1.95 6.89 16.01
CA ALA A 24 -0.80 7.43 15.31
C ALA A 24 0.10 6.33 14.70
N LEU A 25 0.15 5.15 15.34
CA LEU A 25 0.83 3.93 14.86
C LEU A 25 0.01 3.14 13.83
N LYS A 26 -1.25 3.52 13.58
CA LYS A 26 -1.99 3.03 12.43
C LYS A 26 -1.40 3.73 11.22
N PRO A 27 -0.72 3.04 10.28
CA PRO A 27 -0.32 3.70 9.06
C PRO A 27 -1.62 4.19 8.42
N ARG A 28 -1.82 5.51 8.34
CA ARG A 28 -2.84 6.12 7.47
C ARG A 28 -2.49 5.91 5.99
N GLY A 29 -1.68 4.89 5.72
CA GLY A 29 -0.89 4.69 4.53
C GLY A 29 -1.70 3.93 3.52
N LEU A 30 -1.91 4.59 2.39
CA LEU A 30 -2.21 3.99 1.10
C LEU A 30 -3.24 2.85 1.10
N GLN A 31 -4.47 3.16 0.72
CA GLN A 31 -5.51 2.16 0.52
C GLN A 31 -6.13 2.31 -0.86
N GLY A 32 -6.50 1.17 -1.45
CA GLY A 32 -7.20 1.10 -2.72
C GLY A 32 -6.41 0.33 -3.78
N THR A 33 -6.95 0.35 -4.99
CA THR A 33 -6.38 -0.33 -6.14
C THR A 33 -5.67 0.68 -7.03
N TYR A 34 -4.42 0.39 -7.37
CA TYR A 34 -3.60 1.16 -8.30
C TYR A 34 -3.35 0.28 -9.52
N THR A 35 -3.58 0.84 -10.71
CA THR A 35 -3.46 0.13 -11.97
C THR A 35 -2.66 0.92 -12.98
N SER A 36 -1.88 0.21 -13.78
CA SER A 36 -1.23 0.73 -14.97
C SER A 36 -1.45 -0.23 -16.11
N THR A 37 -1.80 0.28 -17.28
CA THR A 37 -1.98 -0.52 -18.50
C THR A 37 -1.07 0.06 -19.57
N SER A 38 -0.16 -0.76 -20.07
CA SER A 38 0.75 -0.44 -21.17
C SER A 38 0.69 -1.55 -22.22
N GLU A 39 0.75 -1.19 -23.49
CA GLU A 39 0.79 -2.16 -24.59
C GLU A 39 2.05 -3.03 -24.54
N GLU A 40 3.17 -2.49 -24.05
CA GLU A 40 4.46 -3.19 -23.95
C GLU A 40 4.61 -4.00 -22.65
N LEU A 41 4.11 -3.46 -21.54
CA LEU A 41 4.32 -4.04 -20.20
C LEU A 41 3.12 -4.84 -19.68
N GLY A 42 1.98 -4.78 -20.37
CA GLY A 42 0.74 -5.40 -19.93
C GLY A 42 0.00 -4.57 -18.88
N THR A 43 -0.89 -5.23 -18.13
CA THR A 43 -1.64 -4.61 -17.03
C THR A 43 -1.03 -5.02 -15.71
N ASP A 44 -0.63 -4.03 -14.93
CA ASP A 44 -0.19 -4.19 -13.55
C ASP A 44 -1.23 -3.61 -12.60
N THR A 45 -1.52 -4.32 -11.53
CA THR A 45 -2.53 -3.97 -10.53
C THR A 45 -2.02 -4.27 -9.14
N ILE A 46 -1.91 -3.24 -8.31
CA ILE A 46 -1.55 -3.35 -6.89
C ILE A 46 -2.74 -2.95 -6.02
N VAL A 47 -3.16 -3.84 -5.13
CA VAL A 47 -4.22 -3.60 -4.16
C VAL A 47 -3.60 -3.47 -2.78
N PHE A 48 -3.78 -2.31 -2.15
CA PHE A 48 -3.34 -2.05 -0.79
C PHE A 48 -4.53 -2.18 0.18
N ASP A 49 -4.37 -3.03 1.18
CA ASP A 49 -5.38 -3.28 2.21
C ASP A 49 -4.72 -3.47 3.60
N GLY A 50 -4.98 -2.51 4.49
CA GLY A 50 -4.33 -2.45 5.79
C GLY A 50 -2.82 -2.26 5.67
N LYS A 51 -2.05 -3.26 6.11
CA LYS A 51 -0.58 -3.29 6.00
C LYS A 51 -0.08 -4.17 4.86
N ASN A 52 -0.99 -4.79 4.11
CA ASN A 52 -0.66 -5.78 3.09
C ASN A 52 -0.90 -5.24 1.69
N TYR A 53 -0.13 -5.73 0.73
CA TYR A 53 -0.41 -5.52 -0.68
C TYR A 53 -0.56 -6.84 -1.41
N LYS A 54 -1.29 -6.80 -2.52
CA LYS A 54 -1.36 -7.87 -3.52
C LYS A 54 -1.14 -7.24 -4.89
N GLU A 55 -0.18 -7.75 -5.64
CA GLU A 55 0.17 -7.31 -6.99
C GLU A 55 -0.19 -8.40 -7.99
N THR A 56 -0.74 -8.01 -9.13
CA THR A 56 -1.06 -8.92 -10.23
C THR A 56 -0.64 -8.30 -11.55
N VAL A 57 0.28 -8.96 -12.23
CA VAL A 57 0.79 -8.54 -13.54
C VAL A 57 0.20 -9.48 -14.60
N VAL A 58 -0.49 -8.91 -15.59
CA VAL A 58 -1.10 -9.63 -16.70
C VAL A 58 -0.46 -9.18 -18.00
N LYS A 59 0.21 -10.08 -18.69
CA LYS A 59 0.83 -9.84 -19.99
C LYS A 59 0.19 -10.72 -21.05
N THR A 60 -0.19 -10.16 -22.18
CA THR A 60 -0.63 -10.93 -23.35
C THR A 60 0.42 -10.80 -24.43
N VAL A 61 0.94 -11.93 -24.89
CA VAL A 61 1.95 -11.97 -25.95
C VAL A 61 1.43 -12.80 -27.11
N ASP A 62 1.75 -12.37 -28.32
CA ASP A 62 1.50 -13.15 -29.52
C ASP A 62 2.71 -14.07 -29.77
N VAL A 63 2.47 -15.38 -29.77
CA VAL A 63 3.47 -16.37 -30.11
C VAL A 63 2.95 -17.17 -31.30
N LEU A 64 3.52 -16.89 -32.48
CA LEU A 64 3.19 -17.58 -33.73
C LEU A 64 1.70 -17.47 -34.13
N GLY A 65 1.08 -16.31 -33.93
CA GLY A 65 -0.33 -16.06 -34.25
C GLY A 65 -1.31 -16.52 -33.14
N HIS A 66 -0.79 -17.04 -32.03
CA HIS A 66 -1.57 -17.42 -30.86
C HIS A 66 -1.31 -16.48 -29.70
N LYS A 67 -2.37 -15.79 -29.24
CA LYS A 67 -2.32 -14.97 -28.03
C LYS A 67 -2.24 -15.85 -26.80
N LYS A 68 -1.16 -15.73 -26.03
CA LYS A 68 -0.99 -16.35 -24.70
C LYS A 68 -1.02 -15.27 -23.63
N THR A 69 -1.81 -15.51 -22.57
CA THR A 69 -1.88 -14.61 -21.42
C THR A 69 -1.13 -15.23 -20.25
N TYR A 70 -0.16 -14.47 -19.71
CA TYR A 70 0.60 -14.78 -18.51
C TYR A 70 0.07 -13.94 -17.36
N ARG A 71 -0.03 -14.55 -16.17
CA ARG A 71 -0.48 -13.87 -14.96
C ARG A 71 0.45 -14.22 -13.81
N ASP A 72 1.23 -13.24 -13.39
CA ASP A 72 2.08 -13.33 -12.21
C ASP A 72 1.39 -12.66 -11.02
N LYS A 73 1.59 -13.23 -9.82
CA LYS A 73 0.98 -12.75 -8.59
C LYS A 73 2.03 -12.61 -7.51
N TYR A 74 1.99 -11.48 -6.82
CA TYR A 74 2.87 -11.18 -5.71
C TYR A 74 2.08 -10.63 -4.53
N SER A 75 2.67 -10.73 -3.34
CA SER A 75 2.05 -10.24 -2.11
C SER A 75 3.09 -10.06 -1.02
N GLY A 76 2.81 -9.14 -0.12
CA GLY A 76 3.64 -8.88 1.04
C GLY A 76 3.05 -7.78 1.91
N THR A 77 3.92 -7.15 2.70
CA THR A 77 3.58 -5.98 3.52
C THR A 77 4.16 -4.71 2.90
N PHE A 78 3.65 -3.56 3.30
CA PHE A 78 4.20 -2.29 2.87
C PHE A 78 4.24 -1.29 4.02
N ASN A 79 5.16 -0.34 3.92
CA ASN A 79 5.23 0.83 4.79
C ASN A 79 5.17 2.11 3.97
N VAL A 80 4.66 3.19 4.56
CA VAL A 80 4.60 4.50 3.92
C VAL A 80 5.18 5.56 4.85
N GLU A 81 6.25 6.21 4.41
CA GLU A 81 6.97 7.25 5.15
C GLU A 81 7.34 8.38 4.18
N ASP A 82 7.02 9.64 4.52
CA ASP A 82 7.31 10.82 3.65
C ASP A 82 6.85 10.71 2.18
N ASN A 83 5.76 9.98 1.94
CA ASN A 83 5.23 9.61 0.62
C ASN A 83 6.11 8.64 -0.18
N GLU A 84 7.12 8.05 0.44
CA GLU A 84 7.80 6.86 -0.07
C GLU A 84 7.06 5.61 0.44
N VAL A 85 6.86 4.66 -0.46
CA VAL A 85 6.20 3.38 -0.21
C VAL A 85 7.27 2.32 -0.35
N THR A 86 7.54 1.59 0.72
CA THR A 86 8.51 0.48 0.72
C THR A 86 7.75 -0.82 0.80
N PHE A 87 8.02 -1.73 -0.14
CA PHE A 87 7.43 -3.05 -0.20
C PHE A 87 8.33 -4.06 0.50
N GLU A 88 7.75 -4.77 1.46
CA GLU A 88 8.36 -5.88 2.16
C GLU A 88 7.79 -7.18 1.59
N GLY A 89 8.54 -7.81 0.68
CA GLY A 89 8.11 -9.02 -0.01
C GLY A 89 8.61 -9.05 -1.46
N LYS A 90 8.13 -10.02 -2.23
CA LYS A 90 8.40 -10.05 -3.67
C LYS A 90 7.48 -9.06 -4.38
N THR A 91 8.04 -8.26 -5.28
CA THR A 91 7.28 -7.41 -6.21
C THR A 91 7.76 -7.68 -7.64
N ALA A 92 6.95 -7.34 -8.63
CA ALA A 92 7.39 -7.36 -10.02
C ALA A 92 8.29 -6.17 -10.37
N ASN A 93 8.06 -5.02 -9.73
CA ASN A 93 8.48 -3.73 -10.26
C ASN A 93 9.52 -2.98 -9.41
N GLY A 94 9.96 -3.56 -8.29
CA GLY A 94 10.97 -2.99 -7.40
C GLY A 94 10.52 -2.87 -5.95
N ALA A 95 11.48 -2.63 -5.05
CA ALA A 95 11.23 -2.63 -3.61
C ALA A 95 10.61 -1.32 -3.11
N THR A 96 10.61 -0.25 -3.91
CA THR A 96 10.09 1.06 -3.50
C THR A 96 9.24 1.73 -4.58
N ALA A 97 8.39 2.65 -4.14
CA ALA A 97 7.60 3.53 -4.98
C ALA A 97 7.39 4.90 -4.32
N LYS A 98 7.03 5.92 -5.10
CA LYS A 98 6.68 7.26 -4.62
C LYS A 98 5.20 7.50 -4.78
N LEU A 99 4.53 7.82 -3.69
CA LEU A 99 3.15 8.25 -3.66
C LEU A 99 3.08 9.76 -3.94
N SER A 100 2.22 10.15 -4.88
CA SER A 100 1.85 11.55 -5.11
C SER A 100 1.18 12.17 -3.88
N LYS A 101 1.27 13.50 -3.74
CA LYS A 101 0.68 14.25 -2.61
C LYS A 101 -0.85 14.07 -2.50
N ASP A 102 -1.54 13.93 -3.63
CA ASP A 102 -2.98 13.67 -3.69
C ASP A 102 -3.34 12.18 -3.53
N LYS A 103 -2.32 11.31 -3.40
CA LYS A 103 -2.42 9.85 -3.26
C LYS A 103 -3.08 9.17 -4.45
N LYS A 104 -3.18 9.83 -5.61
CA LYS A 104 -3.82 9.25 -6.81
C LYS A 104 -2.84 8.53 -7.72
N VAL A 105 -1.57 8.88 -7.66
CA VAL A 105 -0.50 8.31 -8.48
C VAL A 105 0.55 7.64 -7.61
N LEU A 106 0.95 6.43 -7.99
CA LEU A 106 2.05 5.67 -7.40
C LEU A 106 3.12 5.46 -8.48
N SER A 107 4.28 6.08 -8.30
CA SER A 107 5.41 6.00 -9.24
C SER A 107 6.40 4.94 -8.78
N ILE A 108 6.50 3.84 -9.50
CA ILE A 108 7.38 2.73 -9.15
C ILE A 108 8.83 3.03 -9.59
N GLN A 109 9.78 2.40 -8.91
CA GLN A 109 11.22 2.54 -9.16
C GLN A 109 11.62 2.29 -10.63
N ASN A 110 10.94 1.39 -11.34
CA ASN A 110 11.20 1.10 -12.76
C ASN A 110 10.67 2.20 -13.72
N GLY A 111 10.11 3.29 -13.21
CA GLY A 111 9.56 4.41 -14.00
C GLY A 111 8.06 4.27 -14.33
N GLN A 112 7.44 3.14 -14.02
CA GLN A 112 6.01 2.93 -14.24
C GLN A 112 5.18 3.79 -13.28
N GLN A 113 4.07 4.34 -13.77
CA GLN A 113 3.09 5.05 -12.95
C GLN A 113 1.79 4.25 -12.88
N LEU A 114 1.32 3.97 -11.67
CA LEU A 114 0.03 3.37 -11.42
C LEU A 114 -0.94 4.42 -10.89
N MET A 115 -2.13 4.43 -11.49
CA MET A 115 -3.21 5.34 -11.15
C MET A 115 -4.18 4.65 -10.21
N LYS A 116 -4.62 5.37 -9.16
CA LYS A 116 -5.67 4.91 -8.27
C LYS A 116 -6.97 4.78 -9.04
N LYS A 117 -7.62 3.62 -8.93
CA LYS A 117 -8.97 3.41 -9.45
C LYS A 117 -9.97 4.10 -8.51
N GLU A 118 -10.85 4.91 -9.08
CA GLU A 118 -11.95 5.59 -8.37
C GLU A 118 -13.02 4.59 -7.90
#